data_AF-A0A2V8NT92-F1
#
_entry.id   AF-A0A2V8NT92-F1
#
_cell.length_a   1.000
_cell.length_b   1.000
_cell.length_c   1.000
_cell.angle_alpha   90.00
_cell.angle_beta   90.00
_cell.angle_gamma   90.00
#
_symmetry.space_group_name_H-M   'P 1'
#
loop_
_entity.id
_entity.type
_entity.pdbx_description
1 polymer ?
#
loop_
_entity_poly.entity_id
_entity_poly.type
_entity_poly.pdbx_seq_one_letter_code
_entity_poly.pdbx_strand_id
1 'polypeptide(L)'
;MEGSRANIFIKPRKHGNATEVLMHFHDLKDAPKGTAYILWAVSPDNQYQRLGEIVNVKGRNEAEIRSETSFDDFGLLLTTEDLGTTRATIIKPSGHRVGVIEIIR
;
A
#
# COMPACT_ATOMS: atom_id res chain seq x y z
N MET A 1 -7.65 -1.07 22.67
CA MET A 1 -7.40 -1.38 21.24
C MET A 1 -6.18 -2.27 21.19
N GLU A 2 -6.36 -3.59 21.18
CA GLU A 2 -5.30 -4.51 20.75
C GLU A 2 -5.40 -4.56 19.23
N GLY A 3 -4.56 -3.80 18.55
CA GLY A 3 -4.63 -3.62 17.11
C GLY A 3 -3.30 -3.13 16.57
N SER A 4 -2.92 -3.65 15.41
CA SER A 4 -1.71 -3.28 14.69
C SER A 4 -1.59 -1.77 14.58
N ARG A 5 -0.44 -1.24 14.98
CA ARG A 5 -0.08 0.18 14.82
C ARG A 5 0.90 0.32 13.67
N ALA A 6 0.93 1.48 13.03
CA ALA A 6 1.90 1.78 11.99
C ALA A 6 2.52 3.15 12.19
N ASN A 7 3.83 3.23 11.96
CA ASN A 7 4.59 4.47 11.91
C ASN A 7 4.89 4.80 10.45
N ILE A 8 4.79 6.08 10.09
CA ILE A 8 5.17 6.57 8.76
C ILE A 8 6.36 7.51 8.91
N PHE A 9 7.37 7.27 8.07
CA PHE A 9 8.55 8.11 7.93
C PHE A 9 8.60 8.63 6.51
N ILE A 10 8.67 9.96 6.38
CA ILE A 10 8.75 10.65 5.10
C ILE A 10 10.11 11.34 5.02
N LYS A 11 10.87 11.07 3.96
CA LYS A 11 12.16 11.70 3.72
C LYS A 11 12.17 12.37 2.34
N PRO A 12 11.88 13.66 2.28
CA PRO A 12 12.06 14.44 1.06
C PRO A 12 13.55 14.41 0.66
N ARG A 13 13.87 14.09 -0.59
CA ARG A 13 15.27 14.11 -1.05
C ARG A 13 15.72 15.54 -1.32
N LYS A 14 16.85 15.94 -0.74
CA LYS A 14 17.42 17.31 -0.84
C LYS A 14 17.77 17.75 -2.27
N HIS A 15 18.01 16.79 -3.17
CA HIS A 15 18.50 17.02 -4.54
C HIS A 15 17.78 16.16 -5.60
N GLY A 16 16.61 15.60 -5.27
CA GLY A 16 15.89 14.69 -6.15
C GLY A 16 14.39 14.99 -6.18
N ASN A 17 13.75 14.62 -7.27
CA ASN A 17 12.31 14.74 -7.55
C ASN A 17 11.49 13.60 -6.93
N ALA A 18 12.03 12.91 -5.92
CA ALA A 18 11.39 11.76 -5.30
C ALA A 18 11.45 11.87 -3.77
N THR A 19 10.31 11.64 -3.13
CA THR A 19 10.18 11.55 -1.67
C THR A 19 10.11 10.09 -1.27
N GLU A 20 11.02 9.68 -0.37
CA GLU A 20 10.96 8.34 0.22
C GLU A 20 9.87 8.26 1.27
N VAL A 21 9.07 7.20 1.20
CA VAL A 21 8.03 6.87 2.16
C VAL A 21 8.30 5.48 2.71
N LEU A 22 8.42 5.39 4.03
CA LEU A 22 8.52 4.15 4.76
C LEU A 22 7.36 4.04 5.74
N MET A 23 6.58 2.98 5.62
CA MET A 23 5.55 2.61 6.58
C MET A 23 5.95 1.33 7.30
N HIS A 24 6.09 1.40 8.61
CA HIS A 24 6.46 0.27 9.46
C HIS A 24 5.26 -0.14 10.31
N PHE A 25 4.79 -1.36 10.12
CA PHE A 25 3.70 -1.98 10.87
C PHE A 25 4.27 -2.75 12.06
N HIS A 26 3.65 -2.57 13.23
CA HIS A 26 3.95 -3.32 14.45
C HIS A 26 2.71 -4.07 14.91
N ASP A 27 2.93 -5.13 15.70
CA ASP A 27 1.90 -5.88 16.40
C ASP A 27 0.85 -6.49 15.44
N LEU A 28 1.28 -6.87 14.23
CA LEU A 28 0.42 -7.48 13.18
C LEU A 28 -0.15 -8.85 13.57
N LYS A 29 0.43 -9.50 14.59
CA LYS A 29 -0.01 -10.80 15.10
C LYS A 29 -1.45 -10.74 15.64
N ASP A 30 -1.86 -9.56 16.09
CA ASP A 30 -3.18 -9.28 16.66
C ASP A 30 -4.13 -8.68 15.62
N ALA A 31 -3.64 -8.41 14.40
CA ALA A 31 -4.46 -7.92 13.29
C ALA A 31 -5.21 -9.06 12.57
N PRO A 32 -6.36 -8.77 11.92
CA PRO A 32 -7.08 -9.76 11.13
C PRO A 32 -6.21 -10.36 10.02
N LYS A 33 -6.31 -11.67 9.82
CA LYS A 33 -5.58 -12.39 8.78
C LYS A 33 -6.27 -12.22 7.44
N GLY A 34 -5.49 -12.25 6.36
CA GLY A 34 -6.03 -12.06 5.02
C GLY A 34 -6.37 -10.61 4.69
N THR A 35 -6.19 -9.68 5.63
CA THR A 35 -6.29 -8.24 5.34
C THR A 35 -5.03 -7.77 4.62
N ALA A 36 -5.22 -7.18 3.43
CA ALA A 36 -4.21 -6.42 2.74
C ALA A 36 -4.23 -4.97 3.23
N TYR A 37 -3.07 -4.44 3.60
CA TYR A 37 -2.86 -3.03 3.84
C TYR A 37 -2.12 -2.46 2.64
N ILE A 38 -2.76 -1.54 1.93
CA ILE A 38 -2.21 -0.96 0.70
C ILE A 38 -1.99 0.53 0.94
N LEU A 39 -0.75 0.98 0.72
CA LEU A 39 -0.37 2.37 0.88
C LEU A 39 -0.35 3.07 -0.48
N TRP A 40 -0.94 4.26 -0.53
CA TRP A 40 -1.05 5.10 -1.71
C TRP A 40 -0.51 6.50 -1.42
N ALA A 41 0.14 7.11 -2.42
CA ALA A 41 0.29 8.55 -2.50
C ALA A 41 -0.85 9.12 -3.36
N VAL A 42 -1.44 10.22 -2.93
CA VAL A 42 -2.59 10.88 -3.59
C VAL A 42 -2.23 12.33 -3.84
N SER A 43 -2.18 12.76 -5.10
CA SER A 43 -1.89 14.14 -5.46
C SER A 43 -3.13 15.05 -5.38
N PRO A 44 -2.96 16.38 -5.35
CA PRO A 44 -4.07 17.34 -5.34
C PRO A 44 -5.02 17.24 -6.57
N ASP A 45 -4.52 16.75 -7.71
CA ASP A 45 -5.29 16.52 -8.92
C ASP A 45 -5.95 15.12 -8.96
N ASN A 46 -6.01 14.42 -7.83
CA ASN A 46 -6.60 13.09 -7.66
C ASN A 46 -5.91 11.99 -8.47
N GLN A 47 -4.60 12.09 -8.70
CA GLN A 47 -3.82 10.94 -9.16
C GLN A 47 -3.44 10.07 -7.97
N TYR A 48 -3.45 8.76 -8.21
CA TYR A 48 -3.16 7.76 -7.18
C TYR A 48 -1.94 6.96 -7.62
N GLN A 49 -0.90 6.98 -6.80
CA GLN A 49 0.28 6.13 -6.96
C GLN A 49 0.29 5.07 -5.86
N ARG A 50 0.28 3.79 -6.24
CA ARG A 50 0.46 2.69 -5.28
C ARG A 50 1.91 2.67 -4.80
N LEU A 51 2.13 2.84 -3.51
CA LEU A 51 3.46 2.78 -2.89
C LEU A 51 3.86 1.34 -2.53
N GLY A 52 2.89 0.54 -2.10
CA GLY A 52 3.11 -0.88 -1.85
C GLY A 52 1.98 -1.52 -1.08
N GLU A 53 2.13 -2.80 -0.76
CA GLU A 53 1.17 -3.56 0.03
C GLU A 53 1.84 -4.55 0.96
N ILE A 54 1.16 -4.84 2.07
CA ILE A 54 1.42 -6.02 2.88
C ILE A 54 0.13 -6.82 3.01
N VAL A 55 0.23 -8.15 2.96
CA VAL A 55 -0.88 -9.03 3.33
C VAL A 55 -0.58 -9.60 4.70
N ASN A 56 -1.50 -9.40 5.65
CA ASN A 56 -1.33 -9.94 6.97
C ASN A 56 -1.54 -11.46 6.97
N VAL A 57 -0.52 -12.18 7.42
CA VAL A 57 -0.50 -13.65 7.52
C VAL A 57 -0.35 -14.03 8.98
N LYS A 58 -0.86 -15.21 9.36
CA LYS A 58 -0.80 -15.70 10.75
C LYS A 58 0.65 -15.67 11.26
N GLY A 59 0.85 -15.05 12.42
CA GLY A 59 2.13 -15.06 13.12
C GLY A 59 3.13 -14.01 12.64
N ARG A 60 2.80 -13.17 11.65
CA ARG A 60 3.62 -12.00 11.32
C ARG A 60 3.46 -10.95 12.40
N ASN A 61 4.56 -10.53 13.02
CA ASN A 61 4.53 -9.47 14.04
C ASN A 61 4.75 -8.08 13.43
N GLU A 62 5.62 -7.96 12.43
CA GLU A 62 6.01 -6.69 11.83
C GLU A 62 6.10 -6.80 10.32
N ALA A 63 5.98 -5.66 9.63
CA ALA A 63 6.14 -5.55 8.19
C ALA A 63 6.51 -4.13 7.78
N GLU A 64 7.13 -3.98 6.60
CA GLU A 64 7.46 -2.68 6.04
C GLU A 64 6.91 -2.54 4.61
N ILE A 65 6.45 -1.34 4.30
CA ILE A 65 6.32 -0.83 2.93
C ILE A 65 7.36 0.28 2.77
N ARG A 66 8.30 0.12 1.85
CA ARG A 66 9.32 1.11 1.51
C ARG A 66 9.22 1.44 0.03
N SER A 67 8.99 2.70 -0.29
CA SER A 67 8.76 3.15 -1.67
C SER A 67 9.10 4.62 -1.84
N GLU A 68 8.96 5.11 -3.06
CA GLU A 68 9.19 6.50 -3.42
C GLU A 68 8.02 7.04 -4.25
N THR A 69 7.67 8.31 -4.02
CA THR A 69 6.72 9.04 -4.88
C THR A 69 7.42 10.22 -5.54
N SER A 70 7.08 10.47 -6.81
CA SER A 70 7.52 11.64 -7.56
C SER A 70 6.47 12.76 -7.57
N PHE A 71 5.42 12.65 -6.76
CA PHE A 71 4.47 13.75 -6.59
C PHE A 71 5.12 14.87 -5.80
N ASP A 72 5.06 16.09 -6.36
CA ASP A 72 5.56 17.29 -5.69
C ASP A 72 4.73 17.61 -4.44
N ASP A 73 3.41 17.49 -4.56
CA ASP A 73 2.44 17.57 -3.47
C ASP A 73 1.64 16.27 -3.40
N PHE A 74 1.52 15.70 -2.19
CA PHE A 74 0.71 14.49 -1.98
C PHE A 74 0.22 14.33 -0.55
N GLY A 75 -0.92 13.67 -0.40
CA GLY A 75 -1.34 13.01 0.83
C GLY A 75 -1.02 11.52 0.81
N LEU A 76 -1.05 10.89 1.98
CA LEU A 76 -0.96 9.43 2.10
C LEU A 76 -2.32 8.85 2.43
N LEU A 77 -2.72 7.82 1.69
CA LEU A 77 -3.95 7.06 1.92
C LEU A 77 -3.59 5.61 2.19
N LEU A 78 -4.13 5.04 3.27
CA LEU A 78 -4.05 3.61 3.56
C LEU A 78 -5.42 2.98 3.30
N THR A 79 -5.49 1.94 2.48
CA THR A 79 -6.69 1.11 2.35
C THR A 79 -6.48 -0.24 3.02
N THR A 80 -7.52 -0.73 3.68
CA THR A 80 -7.57 -2.08 4.27
C THR A 80 -8.57 -2.92 3.51
N GLU A 81 -8.08 -3.95 2.83
CA GLU A 81 -8.91 -4.80 1.96
C GLU A 81 -8.91 -6.24 2.50
N ASP A 82 -10.09 -6.83 2.67
CA ASP A 82 -10.20 -8.21 3.13
C ASP A 82 -10.08 -9.18 1.95
N LEU A 83 -8.94 -9.86 1.84
CA LEU A 83 -8.72 -10.90 0.83
C LEU A 83 -9.28 -12.27 1.25
N GLY A 84 -9.70 -12.44 2.50
CA GLY A 84 -10.41 -13.63 2.99
C GLY A 84 -11.82 -13.75 2.41
N THR A 85 -12.44 -12.61 2.09
CA THR A 85 -13.76 -12.53 1.43
C THR A 85 -13.65 -12.29 -0.08
N THR A 86 -12.53 -11.73 -0.55
CA THR A 86 -12.36 -11.32 -1.96
C THR A 86 -11.73 -12.42 -2.82
N ARG A 87 -12.45 -13.53 -3.03
CA ARG A 87 -12.34 -14.23 -4.32
C ARG A 87 -13.10 -13.37 -5.34
N ALA A 88 -12.37 -12.62 -6.17
CA ALA A 88 -12.82 -12.03 -7.45
C ALA A 88 -13.02 -10.51 -7.60
N THR A 89 -12.45 -9.64 -6.76
CA THR A 89 -12.34 -8.22 -7.16
C THR A 89 -11.04 -7.60 -6.71
N ILE A 90 -10.01 -7.73 -7.54
CA ILE A 90 -8.84 -6.88 -7.45
C ILE A 90 -9.29 -5.48 -7.90
N ILE A 91 -9.54 -4.57 -6.97
CA ILE A 91 -9.69 -3.15 -7.30
C ILE A 91 -8.27 -2.63 -7.60
N LYS A 92 -7.81 -2.83 -8.83
CA LYS A 92 -6.72 -1.99 -9.37
C LYS A 92 -7.37 -0.67 -9.75
N PRO A 93 -7.10 0.47 -9.07
CA PRO A 93 -7.49 1.76 -9.60
C PRO A 93 -6.93 1.85 -11.02
N SER A 94 -7.82 2.07 -11.98
CA SER A 94 -7.52 1.99 -13.40
C SER A 94 -6.69 3.19 -13.84
N GLY A 95 -5.38 3.15 -13.59
CA GLY A 95 -4.39 3.78 -14.46
C GLY A 95 -4.32 3.02 -15.79
N HIS A 96 -3.83 3.68 -16.86
CA HIS A 96 -3.81 3.15 -18.23
C HIS A 96 -3.42 1.67 -18.30
N ARG A 97 -4.37 0.82 -18.70
CA ARG A 97 -4.18 -0.63 -18.84
C ARG A 97 -3.47 -0.93 -20.15
N VAL A 98 -2.20 -1.32 -20.09
CA VAL A 98 -1.52 -2.00 -21.21
C VAL A 98 -1.63 -3.51 -21.00
N GLY A 99 -2.43 -4.17 -21.84
CA GLY A 99 -2.37 -5.62 -22.10
C GLY A 99 -3.11 -6.55 -21.12
N VAL A 100 -4.15 -7.23 -21.62
CA VAL A 100 -4.66 -8.48 -21.02
C VAL A 100 -3.90 -9.63 -21.68
N ILE A 101 -3.26 -10.49 -20.89
CA ILE A 101 -2.74 -11.78 -21.36
C ILE A 101 -3.80 -12.82 -21.08
N GLU A 102 -4.35 -13.42 -22.13
CA GLU A 102 -5.24 -14.57 -22.06
C GLU A 102 -4.41 -15.82 -22.38
N ILE A 103 -4.36 -16.78 -21.45
CA ILE A 103 -3.79 -18.11 -21.71
C ILE A 103 -4.97 -19.03 -22.01
N ILE A 104 -5.13 -19.38 -23.29
CA ILE A 104 -6.09 -20.39 -23.73
C ILE A 104 -5.46 -21.77 -23.52
N ARG A 105 -6.21 -22.71 -22.93
CA ARG A 105 -5.87 -24.13 -22.86
C ARG A 105 -6.46 -24.89 -24.04
#